data_AF-X1QPQ6-F1
#
_entry.id   AF-X1QPQ6-F1
#
_cell.length_a   1.000
_cell.length_b   1.000
_cell.length_c   1.000
_cell.angle_alpha   90.00
_cell.angle_beta   90.00
_cell.angle_gamma   90.00
#
_symmetry.space_group_name_H-M   'P 1'
#
loop_
_entity.id
_entity.type
_entity.pdbx_description
1 polymer ?
#
loop_
_entity_poly.entity_id
_entity_poly.type
_entity_poly.pdbx_seq_one_letter_code
_entity_poly.pdbx_strand_id
1 'polypeptide(L)'
;MVKCKDCGQTFGSTQALSSHVRNVHGVSPTADNAVEADSGILDLKKEVKRAELSSRLQRLKASMDGGKTDLLFLELDRLGGEVASLKKSNADLRATVATFEDKFAESETLANYINL
;
A
#
# COMPACT_ATOMS: atom_id res chain seq x y z
N MET A 1 47.03 40.56 -12.68
CA MET A 1 47.89 39.60 -13.40
C MET A 1 47.94 38.30 -12.61
N VAL A 2 47.61 37.16 -13.22
CA VAL A 2 47.52 35.83 -12.56
C VAL A 2 48.52 34.89 -13.22
N LYS A 3 49.35 34.20 -12.43
CA LYS A 3 50.45 33.35 -12.93
C LYS A 3 50.08 31.87 -12.90
N CYS A 4 50.40 31.13 -13.96
CA CYS A 4 50.27 29.67 -14.00
C CYS A 4 51.32 29.02 -13.09
N LYS A 5 50.89 28.08 -12.24
CA LYS A 5 51.79 27.39 -11.31
C LYS A 5 52.69 26.37 -12.01
N ASP A 6 52.22 25.79 -13.11
CA ASP A 6 52.90 24.69 -13.79
C ASP A 6 53.95 25.18 -14.80
N CYS A 7 53.69 26.28 -15.53
CA CYS A 7 54.64 26.83 -16.51
C CYS A 7 55.14 28.25 -16.20
N GLY A 8 54.60 28.90 -15.18
CA GLY A 8 55.04 30.24 -14.76
C GLY A 8 54.61 31.40 -15.67
N GLN A 9 53.78 31.19 -16.69
CA GLN A 9 53.27 32.27 -17.55
C GLN A 9 52.28 33.18 -16.81
N THR A 10 52.28 34.47 -17.14
CA THR A 10 51.44 35.49 -16.49
C THR A 10 50.33 35.95 -17.43
N PHE A 11 49.09 35.92 -16.95
CA PHE A 11 47.89 36.27 -17.72
C PHE A 11 47.19 37.51 -17.13
N GLY A 12 46.49 38.25 -18.00
CA GLY A 12 45.73 39.45 -17.60
C GLY A 12 44.47 39.15 -16.79
N SER A 13 43.90 37.94 -16.92
CA SER A 13 42.64 37.54 -16.26
C SER A 13 42.64 36.07 -15.85
N THR A 14 41.80 35.73 -14.86
CA THR A 14 41.61 34.35 -14.38
C THR A 14 41.04 33.44 -15.46
N GLN A 15 40.21 33.96 -16.37
CA GLN A 15 39.62 33.19 -17.46
C GLN A 15 40.66 32.77 -18.51
N ALA A 16 41.60 33.67 -18.82
CA ALA A 16 42.72 33.36 -19.71
C ALA A 16 43.63 32.28 -19.10
N LEU A 17 43.88 32.34 -17.78
CA LEU A 17 44.63 31.30 -17.08
C LEU A 17 43.89 29.95 -17.09
N SER A 18 42.58 29.91 -16.80
CA SER A 18 41.80 28.66 -16.84
C SER A 18 41.79 27.99 -18.22
N SER A 19 41.67 28.79 -19.29
CA SER A 19 41.77 28.27 -20.66
C SER A 19 43.17 27.74 -20.98
N HIS A 20 44.20 28.47 -20.57
CA HIS A 20 45.59 28.04 -20.70
C HIS A 20 45.86 26.72 -19.98
N VAL A 21 45.45 26.59 -18.71
CA VAL A 21 45.66 25.37 -17.91
C VAL A 21 44.92 24.17 -18.53
N ARG A 22 43.72 24.37 -19.07
CA ARG A 22 42.97 23.31 -19.77
C ARG A 22 43.67 22.85 -21.06
N ASN A 23 44.10 23.79 -21.90
CA ASN A 23 44.62 23.47 -23.23
C ASN A 23 46.10 23.05 -23.23
N VAL A 24 46.90 23.61 -22.32
CA VAL A 24 48.36 23.39 -22.25
C VAL A 24 48.73 22.33 -21.22
N HIS A 25 48.05 22.31 -20.07
CA HIS A 25 48.32 21.35 -18.99
C HIS A 25 47.33 20.19 -18.94
N GLY A 26 46.28 20.20 -19.78
CA GLY A 26 45.28 19.14 -19.83
C GLY A 26 44.46 19.02 -18.54
N VAL A 27 44.57 19.99 -17.63
CA VAL A 27 43.86 19.97 -16.35
C VAL A 27 42.45 20.47 -16.60
N SER A 28 41.52 19.54 -16.74
CA SER A 28 40.10 19.85 -16.63
C SER A 28 39.81 20.35 -15.21
N PRO A 29 38.90 21.32 -14.99
CA PRO A 29 38.55 21.76 -13.64
C PRO A 29 38.17 20.53 -12.82
N THR A 30 38.99 20.18 -11.82
CA THR A 30 38.71 19.02 -10.99
C THR A 30 37.40 19.26 -10.28
N ALA A 31 36.58 18.21 -10.26
CA ALA A 31 35.21 18.16 -9.78
C ALA A 31 35.09 18.35 -8.25
N ASP A 32 36.02 19.05 -7.61
CA ASP A 32 36.07 19.19 -6.15
C ASP A 32 34.97 20.14 -5.62
N ASN A 33 34.31 20.89 -6.51
CA ASN A 33 33.14 21.72 -6.18
C ASN A 33 31.80 21.15 -6.69
N ALA A 34 31.81 19.99 -7.38
CA ALA A 34 30.60 19.42 -7.98
C ALA A 34 29.98 18.28 -7.15
N VAL A 35 30.75 17.67 -6.24
CA VAL A 35 30.31 16.50 -5.48
C VAL A 35 29.32 16.85 -4.36
N GLU A 36 29.42 18.05 -3.77
CA GLU A 36 28.52 18.48 -2.68
C GLU A 36 27.10 18.79 -3.19
N ALA A 37 26.96 19.29 -4.42
CA ALA A 37 25.66 19.57 -5.02
C ALA A 37 24.88 18.28 -5.32
N ASP A 38 25.55 17.24 -5.83
CA ASP A 38 24.91 15.97 -6.20
C ASP A 38 24.58 15.12 -4.97
N SER A 39 25.43 15.12 -3.94
CA SER A 39 25.10 14.49 -2.65
C SER A 39 23.92 15.18 -1.97
N GLY A 40 23.89 16.52 -1.97
CA GLY A 40 22.77 17.29 -1.43
C GLY A 40 21.46 17.01 -2.17
N ILE A 41 21.49 16.90 -3.50
CA ILE A 41 20.32 16.54 -4.32
C ILE A 41 19.84 15.12 -4.01
N LEU A 42 20.76 14.16 -3.83
CA LEU A 42 20.41 12.78 -3.48
C LEU A 42 19.71 12.71 -2.11
N ASP A 43 20.21 13.46 -1.13
CA ASP A 43 19.64 13.48 0.22
C ASP A 43 18.30 14.23 0.27
N LEU A 44 18.15 15.35 -0.45
CA LEU A 44 16.85 16.00 -0.66
C LEU A 44 15.83 15.04 -1.30
N LYS A 45 16.22 14.26 -2.31
CA LYS A 45 15.32 13.29 -2.95
C LYS A 45 14.86 12.20 -1.99
N LYS A 46 15.74 11.74 -1.08
CA LYS A 46 15.36 10.80 -0.02
C LYS A 46 14.42 11.44 0.99
N GLU A 47 14.67 12.69 1.39
CA GLU A 47 13.81 13.43 2.32
C GLU A 47 12.43 13.69 1.73
N VAL A 48 12.33 14.14 0.47
CA VAL A 48 11.06 14.31 -0.24
C VAL A 48 10.31 12.99 -0.29
N LYS A 49 10.98 11.87 -0.63
CA LYS A 49 10.35 10.56 -0.66
C LYS A 49 9.88 10.10 0.72
N ARG A 50 10.66 10.36 1.78
CA ARG A 50 10.25 10.10 3.17
C ARG A 50 9.04 10.93 3.58
N ALA A 51 9.03 12.22 3.24
CA ALA A 51 7.91 13.12 3.53
C ALA A 51 6.64 12.68 2.79
N GLU A 52 6.75 12.32 1.51
CA GLU A 52 5.64 11.82 0.71
C GLU A 52 5.07 10.50 1.27
N LEU A 53 5.96 9.56 1.63
CA LEU A 53 5.55 8.31 2.27
C LEU A 53 4.89 8.55 3.63
N SER A 54 5.42 9.46 4.44
CA SER A 54 4.84 9.86 5.72
C SER A 54 3.44 10.45 5.55
N SER A 55 3.26 11.38 4.60
CA SER A 55 1.95 11.94 4.28
C SER A 55 0.97 10.87 3.77
N ARG A 56 1.44 9.91 2.97
CA ARG A 56 0.61 8.79 2.49
C ARG A 56 0.19 7.88 3.65
N LEU A 57 1.09 7.57 4.57
CA LEU A 57 0.78 6.79 5.77
C LEU A 57 -0.22 7.52 6.67
N GLN A 58 -0.07 8.84 6.85
CA GLN A 58 -1.01 9.64 7.64
C GLN A 58 -2.42 9.66 7.01
N ARG A 59 -2.52 9.81 5.69
CA ARG A 59 -3.81 9.70 4.97
C ARG A 59 -4.44 8.31 5.10
N LEU A 60 -3.64 7.25 4.98
CA LEU A 60 -4.13 5.88 5.18
C LEU A 60 -4.61 5.65 6.61
N LYS A 61 -3.87 6.14 7.60
CA LYS A 61 -4.25 6.04 9.01
C LYS A 61 -5.55 6.79 9.29
N ALA A 62 -5.69 8.03 8.83
CA ALA A 62 -6.95 8.78 8.96
C ALA A 62 -8.12 8.09 8.25
N SER A 63 -7.88 7.41 7.12
CA SER A 63 -8.90 6.62 6.43
C SER A 63 -9.29 5.35 7.18
N MET A 64 -8.39 4.75 7.96
CA MET A 64 -8.69 3.59 8.82
C MET A 64 -9.35 4.02 10.13
N ASP A 65 -8.91 5.12 10.73
CA ASP A 65 -9.50 5.72 11.94
C ASP A 65 -10.94 6.22 11.68
N GLY A 66 -11.33 6.42 10.41
CA GLY A 66 -12.69 6.78 9.99
C GLY A 66 -13.75 5.69 10.17
N GLY A 67 -13.47 4.63 10.93
CA GLY A 67 -14.45 3.62 11.36
C GLY A 67 -15.00 2.72 10.27
N LYS A 68 -14.50 2.81 9.02
CA LYS A 68 -14.99 1.98 7.91
C LYS A 68 -14.75 0.49 8.18
N THR A 69 -13.64 0.14 8.82
CA THR A 69 -13.38 -1.23 9.28
C THR A 69 -14.34 -1.64 10.39
N ASP A 70 -14.63 -0.74 11.32
CA ASP A 70 -15.55 -1.01 12.44
C ASP A 70 -16.98 -1.23 11.94
N LEU A 71 -17.43 -0.45 10.95
CA LEU A 71 -18.71 -0.65 10.28
C LEU A 71 -18.79 -2.01 9.56
N LEU A 72 -17.69 -2.45 8.94
CA LEU A 72 -17.63 -3.78 8.33
C LEU A 72 -17.70 -4.90 9.38
N PHE A 73 -17.04 -4.74 10.53
CA PHE A 73 -17.14 -5.71 11.63
C PHE A 73 -18.55 -5.78 12.21
N LEU A 74 -19.22 -4.64 12.40
CA LEU A 74 -20.61 -4.60 12.87
C LEU A 74 -21.57 -5.27 11.88
N GLU A 75 -21.39 -5.05 10.57
CA GLU A 75 -22.20 -5.72 9.56
C GLU A 75 -21.90 -7.23 9.52
N LEU A 76 -20.65 -7.63 9.71
CA LEU A 76 -20.28 -9.05 9.79
C LEU A 76 -20.94 -9.75 10.99
N ASP A 77 -20.98 -9.09 12.15
CA ASP A 77 -21.64 -9.60 13.36
C ASP A 77 -23.16 -9.71 13.17
N ARG A 78 -23.78 -8.68 12.58
CA ARG A 78 -25.20 -8.67 12.21
C ARG A 78 -25.57 -9.83 11.29
N LEU A 79 -24.81 -10.01 10.21
CA LEU A 79 -24.98 -11.11 9.26
C LEU A 79 -24.76 -12.48 9.93
N GLY A 80 -23.80 -12.58 10.86
CA GLY A 80 -23.58 -13.78 11.67
C GLY A 80 -24.81 -14.16 12.48
N GLY A 81 -25.45 -13.18 13.13
CA GLY A 81 -26.72 -13.36 13.85
C GLY A 81 -27.87 -13.81 12.96
N GLU A 82 -28.04 -13.19 11.79
CA GLU A 82 -29.08 -13.59 10.81
C GLU A 82 -28.89 -15.03 10.33
N VAL A 83 -27.65 -15.42 10.02
CA VAL A 83 -27.33 -16.80 9.60
C VAL A 83 -27.64 -17.80 10.70
N ALA A 84 -27.35 -17.47 11.97
CA ALA A 84 -27.68 -18.35 13.09
C ALA A 84 -29.21 -18.53 13.24
N SER A 85 -29.97 -17.44 13.12
CA SER A 85 -31.44 -17.47 13.15
C SER A 85 -32.01 -18.33 12.02
N LEU A 86 -31.53 -18.11 10.78
CA LEU A 86 -31.97 -18.87 9.61
C LEU A 86 -31.61 -20.36 9.69
N LYS A 87 -30.46 -20.70 10.27
CA LYS A 87 -30.07 -22.09 10.53
C LYS A 87 -31.04 -22.76 11.50
N LYS A 88 -31.42 -22.06 12.57
CA LYS A 88 -32.40 -22.57 13.54
C LYS A 88 -33.76 -22.79 12.88
N SER A 89 -34.28 -21.79 12.17
CA SER A 89 -35.56 -21.90 11.45
C SER A 89 -35.56 -23.05 10.43
N ASN A 90 -34.46 -23.24 9.69
CA ASN A 90 -34.33 -24.39 8.78
C ASN A 90 -34.34 -25.74 9.50
N ALA A 91 -33.72 -25.84 10.68
CA ALA A 91 -33.75 -27.06 11.47
C ALA A 91 -35.18 -27.37 11.96
N ASP A 92 -35.91 -26.36 12.43
CA ASP A 92 -37.30 -26.50 12.87
C ASP A 92 -38.23 -26.91 11.72
N LEU A 93 -38.05 -26.32 10.54
CA LEU A 93 -38.80 -26.70 9.33
C LEU A 93 -38.50 -28.14 8.91
N ARG A 94 -37.23 -28.57 8.94
CA ARG A 94 -36.87 -29.97 8.64
C ARG A 94 -37.48 -30.95 9.62
N ALA A 95 -37.47 -30.62 10.92
CA ALA A 95 -38.14 -31.44 11.93
C ALA A 95 -39.65 -31.53 11.65
N THR A 96 -40.27 -30.40 11.30
CA THR A 96 -41.69 -30.35 10.94
C THR A 96 -42.01 -31.22 9.73
N VAL A 97 -41.19 -31.15 8.67
CA VAL A 97 -41.35 -32.01 7.48
C VAL A 97 -41.25 -33.49 7.84
N ALA A 98 -40.25 -33.89 8.63
CA ALA A 98 -40.11 -35.28 9.07
C ALA A 98 -41.35 -35.76 9.84
N THR A 99 -41.91 -34.94 10.73
CA THR A 99 -43.14 -35.32 11.45
C THR A 99 -44.35 -35.51 10.53
N PHE A 100 -44.43 -34.76 9.43
CA PHE A 100 -45.49 -34.94 8.45
C PHE A 100 -45.26 -36.20 7.62
N GLU A 101 -44.03 -36.46 7.18
CA GLU A 101 -43.66 -37.68 6.45
C GLU A 101 -44.02 -38.94 7.24
N ASP A 102 -43.71 -38.97 8.55
CA ASP A 102 -44.08 -40.09 9.43
C ASP A 102 -45.60 -40.29 9.50
N LYS A 103 -46.37 -39.21 9.69
CA LYS A 103 -47.84 -39.27 9.72
C LYS A 103 -48.45 -39.72 8.40
N PHE A 104 -47.86 -39.32 7.28
CA PHE A 104 -48.31 -39.77 5.95
C PHE A 104 -48.06 -41.26 5.78
N ALA A 105 -46.89 -41.77 6.19
CA ALA A 105 -46.59 -43.19 6.16
C ALA A 105 -47.55 -44.01 7.04
N GLU A 106 -47.84 -43.55 8.27
CA GLU A 106 -48.84 -44.17 9.15
C GLU A 106 -50.23 -44.22 8.49
N SER A 107 -50.66 -43.13 7.86
CA SER A 107 -51.95 -43.08 7.16
C SER A 107 -52.03 -44.07 5.98
N GLU A 108 -50.96 -44.21 5.20
CA GLU A 108 -50.91 -45.19 4.10
C GLU A 108 -50.96 -46.63 4.63
N THR A 109 -50.23 -46.93 5.72
CA THR A 109 -50.28 -48.27 6.33
C THR A 109 -51.68 -48.62 6.84
N LEU A 110 -52.39 -47.67 7.44
CA LEU A 110 -53.76 -47.85 7.91
C LEU A 110 -54.73 -48.07 6.73
N ALA A 111 -54.59 -47.28 5.66
CA ALA A 111 -55.40 -47.43 4.46
C ALA A 111 -55.21 -48.82 3.81
N ASN A 112 -53.97 -49.32 3.77
CA ASN A 112 -53.69 -50.66 3.25
C ASN A 112 -54.28 -51.77 4.12
N TYR A 113 -54.27 -51.62 5.45
CA TYR A 113 -54.85 -52.60 6.39
C TYR A 113 -56.38 -52.69 6.27
N ILE A 114 -57.08 -51.57 6.06
CA ILE A 114 -58.55 -51.53 5.97
C ILE A 114 -59.07 -52.11 4.64
N ASN A 115 -58.26 -52.07 3.57
CA ASN A 115 -58.65 -52.59 2.24
C ASN A 115 -58.38 -54.10 2.04
N LEU A 116 -57.91 -54.81 3.08
CA LEU A 116 -57.72 -56.27 3.15
C LEU A 116 -58.92 -56.96 3.79
#